data_AF-A0A3R9QM66-F1
#
_entry.id   AF-A0A3R9QM66-F1
#
_cell.length_a   1.000
_cell.length_b   1.000
_cell.length_c   1.000
_cell.angle_alpha   90.00
_cell.angle_beta   90.00
_cell.angle_gamma   90.00
#
_symmetry.space_group_name_H-M   'P 1'
#
loop_
_entity.id
_entity.type
_entity.pdbx_description
1 polymer ?
#
loop_
_entity_poly.entity_id
_entity_poly.type
_entity_poly.pdbx_seq_one_letter_code
_entity_poly.pdbx_strand_id
1 'polypeptide(L)'
;MTEKDVLNQILGIVQSLEQRLQLVETNMITKEEIASLPTRDEVNHLMKEETKSLATKESLKELATKESLKDLATKGMLEELATKVSLKDLATNEAVIATKSEIGTLQETMDRMETKQELIYNQTGKLSEYHTDLKVEFSDVKDRISFQTHKLSEAELELFKLKKSQ
;
A
#
# COMPACT_ATOMS: atom_id res chain seq x y z
N MET A 1 -26.72 -95.27 63.99
CA MET A 1 -26.15 -94.00 64.49
C MET A 1 -26.31 -94.00 66.00
N THR A 2 -25.22 -93.79 66.72
CA THR A 2 -25.26 -93.57 68.16
C THR A 2 -25.69 -92.12 68.43
N GLU A 3 -26.23 -91.85 69.62
CA GLU A 3 -26.59 -90.49 70.07
C GLU A 3 -25.40 -89.52 69.95
N LYS A 4 -24.17 -90.02 70.14
CA LYS A 4 -22.92 -89.30 69.96
C LYS A 4 -22.66 -88.88 68.51
N ASP A 5 -23.05 -89.68 67.53
CA ASP A 5 -22.90 -89.35 66.10
C ASP A 5 -23.86 -88.21 65.69
N VAL A 6 -25.09 -88.23 66.21
CA VAL A 6 -26.07 -87.15 65.99
C VAL A 6 -25.59 -85.85 66.62
N LEU A 7 -25.09 -85.90 67.86
CA LEU A 7 -24.54 -84.74 68.55
C LEU A 7 -23.34 -84.13 67.82
N ASN A 8 -22.43 -84.95 67.31
CA ASN A 8 -21.29 -84.49 66.52
C ASN A 8 -21.72 -83.85 65.18
N GLN A 9 -22.74 -84.40 64.52
CA GLN A 9 -23.29 -83.83 63.28
C GLN A 9 -23.97 -82.48 63.55
N ILE A 10 -24.76 -82.38 64.62
CA ILE A 10 -25.39 -81.11 65.05
C ILE A 10 -24.31 -80.07 65.36
N LEU A 11 -23.26 -80.44 66.09
CA LEU A 11 -22.16 -79.53 66.42
C LEU A 11 -21.47 -78.99 65.15
N GLY A 12 -21.20 -79.84 64.17
CA GLY A 12 -20.61 -79.42 62.89
C GLY A 12 -21.51 -78.47 62.09
N ILE A 13 -22.83 -78.70 62.10
CA ILE A 13 -23.80 -77.80 61.48
C ILE A 13 -23.83 -76.45 62.20
N VAL A 14 -23.83 -76.43 63.53
CA VAL A 14 -23.81 -75.20 64.33
C VAL A 14 -22.55 -74.38 64.04
N GLN A 15 -21.38 -75.00 64.03
CA GLN A 15 -20.12 -74.32 63.70
C GLN A 15 -20.13 -73.75 62.27
N SER A 16 -20.68 -74.49 61.30
CA SER A 16 -20.82 -73.99 59.93
C SER A 16 -21.80 -72.81 59.84
N LEU A 17 -22.89 -72.83 60.61
CA LEU A 17 -23.84 -71.73 60.68
C LEU A 17 -23.22 -70.48 61.33
N GLU A 18 -22.43 -70.64 62.39
CA GLU A 18 -21.70 -69.53 63.03
C GLU A 18 -20.72 -68.86 62.06
N GLN A 19 -19.94 -69.65 61.31
CA GLN A 19 -19.01 -69.11 60.31
C GLN A 19 -19.75 -68.34 59.20
N ARG A 20 -20.90 -68.86 58.75
CA ARG A 20 -21.72 -68.18 57.74
C ARG A 20 -22.35 -66.91 58.28
N LEU A 21 -22.76 -66.90 59.55
CA LEU A 21 -23.33 -65.71 60.19
C LEU A 21 -22.28 -64.59 60.31
N GLN A 22 -21.06 -64.92 60.73
CA GLN A 22 -19.94 -63.95 60.76
C GLN A 22 -19.60 -63.42 59.37
N LEU A 23 -19.62 -64.27 58.34
CA LEU A 23 -19.40 -63.83 56.96
C LEU A 23 -20.51 -62.89 56.46
N VAL A 24 -21.76 -63.12 56.88
CA VAL A 24 -22.88 -62.23 56.55
C VAL A 24 -22.74 -60.90 57.28
N GLU A 25 -22.44 -60.92 58.59
CA GLU A 25 -22.23 -59.70 59.38
C GLU A 25 -21.09 -58.83 58.82
N THR A 26 -20.01 -59.43 58.31
CA THR A 26 -18.88 -58.69 57.74
C THR A 26 -19.11 -58.18 56.32
N ASN A 27 -20.03 -58.77 55.55
CA ASN A 27 -20.34 -58.35 54.17
C ASN A 27 -21.63 -57.50 54.07
N MET A 28 -22.41 -57.41 55.14
CA MET A 28 -23.55 -56.52 55.18
C MET A 28 -23.08 -55.10 55.48
N ILE A 29 -23.55 -54.18 54.64
CA ILE A 29 -23.38 -52.75 54.90
C ILE A 29 -24.14 -52.40 56.19
N THR A 30 -23.49 -51.62 57.04
CA THR A 30 -24.05 -51.12 58.30
C THR A 30 -24.99 -49.94 58.05
N LYS A 31 -25.88 -49.67 59.00
CA LYS A 31 -26.80 -48.54 58.92
C LYS A 31 -26.04 -47.20 58.87
N GLU A 32 -24.94 -47.10 59.62
CA GLU A 32 -24.03 -45.96 59.62
C GLU A 32 -23.38 -45.74 58.25
N GLU A 33 -22.94 -46.81 57.56
CA GLU A 33 -22.41 -46.70 56.19
C GLU A 33 -23.46 -46.16 55.22
N ILE A 34 -24.71 -46.62 55.28
CA ILE A 34 -25.82 -46.07 54.48
C ILE A 34 -26.07 -44.60 54.81
N ALA A 35 -26.02 -44.22 56.09
CA ALA A 35 -26.26 -42.84 56.53
C ALA A 35 -25.16 -41.88 56.06
N SER A 36 -23.95 -42.38 55.79
CA SER A 36 -22.84 -41.58 55.25
C SER A 36 -22.85 -41.43 53.73
N LEU A 37 -23.69 -42.20 53.01
CA LEU A 37 -23.82 -42.05 51.57
C LEU A 37 -24.57 -40.75 51.24
N PRO A 38 -24.09 -39.96 50.27
CA PRO A 38 -24.78 -38.76 49.85
C PRO A 38 -26.15 -39.11 49.28
N THR A 39 -27.15 -38.33 49.67
CA THR A 39 -28.49 -38.43 49.13
C THR A 39 -28.49 -38.01 47.66
N ARG A 40 -29.48 -38.52 46.92
CA ARG A 40 -29.70 -38.13 45.52
C ARG A 40 -29.84 -36.61 45.36
N ASP A 41 -30.43 -35.93 46.35
CA ASP A 41 -30.62 -34.48 46.31
C ASP A 41 -29.31 -33.71 46.54
N GLU A 42 -28.43 -34.19 47.41
CA GLU A 42 -27.09 -33.62 47.60
C GLU A 42 -26.24 -33.75 46.33
N VAL A 43 -26.29 -34.91 45.66
CA VAL A 43 -25.60 -35.12 44.37
C VAL A 43 -26.15 -34.18 43.29
N ASN A 44 -27.48 -34.07 43.19
CA ASN A 44 -28.11 -33.17 42.23
C ASN A 44 -27.78 -31.69 42.50
N HIS A 45 -27.71 -31.31 43.77
CA HIS A 45 -27.33 -29.95 44.17
C HIS A 45 -25.90 -29.63 43.76
N LEU A 46 -24.95 -30.53 44.07
CA LEU A 46 -23.54 -30.37 43.68
C LEU A 46 -23.39 -30.27 42.16
N MET A 47 -24.03 -31.16 41.39
CA MET A 47 -24.00 -31.08 39.92
C MET A 47 -24.58 -29.77 39.40
N LYS A 48 -25.66 -29.26 40.00
CA LYS A 48 -26.31 -28.03 39.56
C LYS A 48 -25.47 -26.79 39.88
N GLU A 49 -24.79 -26.77 41.02
CA GLU A 49 -23.90 -25.66 41.38
C GLU A 49 -22.60 -25.68 40.56
N GLU A 50 -21.99 -26.85 40.32
CA GLU A 50 -20.80 -26.94 39.46
C GLU A 50 -21.10 -26.63 37.99
N THR A 51 -22.27 -27.03 37.48
CA THR A 51 -22.65 -26.68 36.09
C THR A 51 -23.00 -25.20 35.93
N LYS A 52 -23.50 -24.54 36.99
CA LYS A 52 -23.66 -23.07 36.98
C LYS A 52 -22.33 -22.35 36.92
N SER A 53 -21.29 -22.82 37.61
CA SER A 53 -19.96 -22.17 37.60
C SER A 53 -19.24 -22.34 36.27
N LEU A 54 -19.44 -23.48 35.58
CA LEU A 54 -18.81 -23.76 34.28
C LEU A 54 -19.50 -23.06 33.09
N ALA A 55 -20.74 -22.61 33.23
CA ALA A 55 -21.51 -22.04 32.13
C ALA A 55 -22.38 -20.86 32.55
N THR A 56 -21.82 -19.89 33.30
CA THR A 56 -22.54 -18.62 33.41
C THR A 56 -22.56 -17.94 32.04
N LYS A 57 -23.75 -17.51 31.60
CA LYS A 57 -23.91 -16.61 30.45
C LYS A 57 -23.03 -15.36 30.56
N GLU A 58 -22.62 -14.98 31.77
CA GLU A 58 -21.69 -13.90 32.05
C GLU A 58 -20.27 -14.19 31.55
N SER A 59 -19.74 -15.40 31.74
CA SER A 59 -18.42 -15.79 31.21
C SER A 59 -18.39 -15.82 29.67
N LEU A 60 -19.49 -16.23 29.02
CA LEU A 60 -19.63 -16.15 27.56
C LEU A 60 -19.87 -14.72 27.07
N LYS A 61 -20.50 -13.85 27.88
CA LYS A 61 -20.61 -12.42 27.57
C LYS A 61 -19.25 -11.74 27.58
N GLU A 62 -18.33 -12.08 28.49
CA GLU A 62 -16.98 -11.52 28.47
C GLU A 62 -16.22 -11.92 27.19
N LEU A 63 -16.33 -13.17 26.76
CA LEU A 63 -15.72 -13.65 25.51
C LEU A 63 -16.38 -13.08 24.24
N ALA A 64 -17.66 -12.69 24.31
CA ALA A 64 -18.44 -12.16 23.20
C ALA A 64 -18.92 -10.71 23.41
N THR A 65 -18.21 -9.92 24.21
CA THR A 65 -18.51 -8.49 24.27
C THR A 65 -18.06 -7.86 22.96
N LYS A 66 -18.93 -7.06 22.33
CA LYS A 66 -18.57 -6.20 21.20
C LYS A 66 -17.29 -5.37 21.42
N GLU A 67 -16.85 -5.21 22.67
CA GLU A 67 -15.61 -4.53 23.04
C GLU A 67 -14.36 -5.29 22.59
N SER A 68 -14.31 -6.62 22.67
CA SER A 68 -13.15 -7.41 22.20
C SER A 68 -13.05 -7.51 20.67
N LEU A 69 -14.17 -7.33 19.95
CA LEU A 69 -14.17 -7.15 18.49
C LEU A 69 -13.91 -5.70 18.06
N LYS A 70 -14.05 -4.73 18.97
CA LYS A 70 -13.79 -3.32 18.71
C LYS A 70 -12.29 -3.08 18.49
N ASP A 71 -11.43 -3.83 19.17
CA ASP A 71 -9.97 -3.75 18.98
C ASP A 71 -9.52 -4.35 17.64
N LEU A 72 -10.24 -5.32 17.08
CA LEU A 72 -9.94 -5.91 15.76
C LEU A 72 -10.39 -5.04 14.58
N ALA A 73 -11.27 -4.07 14.82
CA ALA A 73 -11.74 -3.12 13.81
C ALA A 73 -11.93 -1.74 14.43
N THR A 74 -10.94 -1.25 15.19
CA THR A 74 -10.98 0.15 15.60
C THR A 74 -10.87 0.97 14.34
N LYS A 75 -11.86 1.84 14.15
CA LYS A 75 -11.88 2.89 13.12
C LYS A 75 -10.54 3.63 13.00
N GLY A 76 -9.75 3.69 14.09
CA GLY A 76 -8.38 4.20 14.13
C GLY A 76 -7.36 3.41 13.29
N MET A 77 -7.43 2.08 13.22
CA MET A 77 -6.53 1.28 12.37
C MET A 77 -6.82 1.48 10.88
N LEU A 78 -8.09 1.69 10.51
CA LEU A 78 -8.46 2.10 9.14
C LEU A 78 -8.08 3.56 8.85
N GLU A 79 -8.04 4.45 9.85
CA GLU A 79 -7.53 5.82 9.70
C GLU A 79 -6.00 5.86 9.54
N GLU A 80 -5.26 4.88 10.08
CA GLU A 80 -3.82 4.71 9.88
C GLU A 80 -3.50 4.03 8.53
N LEU A 81 -4.32 3.07 8.09
CA LEU A 81 -4.20 2.42 6.77
C LEU A 81 -4.73 3.30 5.62
N ALA A 82 -5.71 4.15 5.89
CA ALA A 82 -6.02 5.28 5.05
C ALA A 82 -4.89 6.29 5.24
N THR A 83 -3.79 6.03 4.55
CA THR A 83 -2.70 6.97 4.25
C THR A 83 -3.29 8.26 3.67
N LYS A 84 -3.84 9.11 4.56
CA LYS A 84 -3.93 10.54 4.39
C LYS A 84 -2.50 11.05 4.46
N VAL A 85 -1.69 10.69 3.46
CA VAL A 85 -0.79 11.69 2.92
C VAL A 85 -1.75 12.76 2.42
N SER A 86 -1.94 13.79 3.24
CA SER A 86 -2.87 14.83 2.87
C SER A 86 -2.38 15.40 1.54
N LEU A 87 -3.27 15.77 0.62
CA LEU A 87 -2.86 16.47 -0.61
C LEU A 87 -1.98 17.70 -0.29
N LYS A 88 -2.09 18.22 0.94
CA LYS A 88 -1.22 19.25 1.51
C LYS A 88 0.23 18.77 1.70
N ASP A 89 0.46 17.56 2.20
CA ASP A 89 1.80 16.97 2.36
C ASP A 89 2.46 16.70 0.99
N LEU A 90 1.66 16.30 -0.02
CA LEU A 90 2.13 16.20 -1.41
C LEU A 90 2.43 17.57 -2.04
N ALA A 91 1.69 18.62 -1.67
CA ALA A 91 1.94 19.98 -2.14
C ALA A 91 3.12 20.66 -1.41
N THR A 92 3.46 20.21 -0.19
CA THR A 92 4.66 20.66 0.55
C THR A 92 5.90 19.83 0.26
N ASN A 93 5.78 18.71 -0.46
CA ASN A 93 6.92 17.89 -0.87
C ASN A 93 7.89 18.78 -1.66
N GLU A 94 9.15 18.89 -1.22
CA GLU A 94 10.15 19.75 -1.86
C GLU A 94 10.26 19.49 -3.37
N ALA A 95 9.98 18.25 -3.79
CA ALA A 95 9.90 17.85 -5.20
C ALA A 95 8.88 18.68 -6.01
N VAL A 96 7.67 18.92 -5.50
CA VAL A 96 6.64 19.69 -6.22
C VAL A 96 7.01 21.17 -6.32
N ILE A 97 7.61 21.72 -5.27
CA ILE A 97 8.11 23.09 -5.25
C ILE A 97 9.27 23.26 -6.23
N ALA A 98 10.22 22.31 -6.24
CA ALA A 98 11.34 22.28 -7.17
C ALA A 98 10.85 22.21 -8.63
N THR A 99 9.92 21.30 -8.94
CA THR A 99 9.32 21.20 -10.28
C THR A 99 8.63 22.50 -10.69
N LYS A 100 7.90 23.16 -9.78
CA LYS A 100 7.25 24.45 -10.09
C LYS A 100 8.27 25.54 -10.39
N SER A 101 9.38 25.58 -9.65
CA SER A 101 10.47 26.53 -9.90
C SER A 101 11.14 26.28 -11.25
N GLU A 102 11.41 25.01 -11.60
CA GLU A 102 11.98 24.63 -12.89
C GLU A 102 11.04 24.98 -14.06
N ILE A 103 9.72 24.79 -13.88
CA ILE A 103 8.74 25.22 -14.88
C ILE A 103 8.81 26.73 -15.10
N GLY A 104 8.95 27.52 -14.04
CA GLY A 104 9.10 28.98 -14.12
C GLY A 104 10.35 29.40 -14.90
N THR A 105 11.51 28.79 -14.63
CA THR A 105 12.75 29.10 -15.35
C THR A 105 12.70 28.68 -16.81
N LEU A 106 12.01 27.56 -17.12
CA LEU A 106 11.77 27.14 -18.49
C LEU A 106 10.87 28.11 -19.25
N GLN A 107 9.82 28.64 -18.61
CA GLN A 107 8.96 29.67 -19.21
C GLN A 107 9.73 30.96 -19.52
N GLU A 108 10.53 31.47 -18.57
CA GLU A 108 11.37 32.65 -18.83
C GLU A 108 12.38 32.42 -19.96
N THR A 109 12.89 31.19 -20.08
CA THR A 109 13.79 30.81 -21.17
C THR A 109 13.06 30.79 -22.51
N MET A 110 11.83 30.26 -22.56
CA MET A 110 10.97 30.29 -23.74
C MET A 110 10.68 31.72 -24.21
N ASP A 111 10.25 32.61 -23.31
CA ASP A 111 9.93 34.00 -23.65
C ASP A 111 11.16 34.73 -24.22
N ARG A 112 12.34 34.47 -23.65
CA ARG A 112 13.61 35.00 -24.17
C ARG A 112 13.95 34.44 -25.55
N MET A 113 13.68 33.16 -25.80
CA MET A 113 13.93 32.54 -27.11
C MET A 113 12.99 33.11 -28.17
N GLU A 114 11.70 33.29 -27.85
CA GLU A 114 10.71 33.86 -28.75
C GLU A 114 11.10 35.29 -29.18
N THR A 115 11.49 36.12 -28.21
CA THR A 115 11.99 37.48 -28.49
C THR A 115 13.24 37.48 -29.40
N LYS A 116 14.19 36.56 -29.15
CA LYS A 116 15.39 36.44 -29.98
C LYS A 116 15.06 35.94 -31.39
N GLN A 117 14.10 35.05 -31.53
CA GLN A 117 13.67 34.51 -32.82
C GLN A 117 13.03 35.60 -33.67
N GLU A 118 12.19 36.45 -33.08
CA GLU A 118 11.61 37.61 -33.75
C GLU A 118 12.69 38.60 -34.22
N LEU A 119 13.68 38.88 -33.38
CA LEU A 119 14.80 39.76 -33.75
C LEU A 119 15.60 39.19 -34.93
N ILE A 120 15.93 37.90 -34.89
CA ILE A 120 16.67 37.22 -35.97
C ILE A 120 15.87 37.26 -37.26
N TYR A 121 14.57 36.95 -37.22
CA TYR A 121 13.70 36.99 -38.39
C TYR A 121 13.74 38.37 -39.07
N ASN A 122 13.59 39.44 -38.28
CA ASN A 122 13.64 40.81 -38.76
C ASN A 122 15.01 41.20 -39.34
N GLN A 123 16.10 40.78 -38.69
CA GLN A 123 17.46 41.03 -39.17
C GLN A 123 17.75 40.29 -40.48
N THR A 124 17.34 39.03 -40.60
CA THR A 124 17.50 38.24 -41.83
C THR A 124 16.70 38.84 -42.99
N GLY A 125 15.52 39.40 -42.72
CA GLY A 125 14.74 40.17 -43.70
C GLY A 125 15.52 41.36 -44.25
N LYS A 126 15.97 42.26 -43.36
CA LYS A 126 16.78 43.45 -43.75
C LYS A 126 18.06 43.07 -44.49
N LEU A 127 18.74 42.01 -44.06
CA LEU A 127 19.96 41.54 -44.72
C LEU A 127 19.68 41.02 -46.15
N SER A 128 18.54 40.36 -46.35
CA SER A 128 18.12 39.89 -47.68
C SER A 128 17.78 41.04 -48.63
N GLU A 129 17.15 42.11 -48.11
CA GLU A 129 16.90 43.35 -48.85
C GLU A 129 18.23 43.98 -49.29
N TYR A 130 19.15 44.24 -48.36
CA TYR A 130 20.47 44.78 -48.68
C TYR A 130 21.25 43.94 -49.69
N HIS A 131 21.19 42.61 -49.58
CA HIS A 131 21.83 41.72 -50.54
C HIS A 131 21.21 41.86 -51.94
N THR A 132 19.89 42.03 -52.02
CA THR A 132 19.18 42.22 -53.29
C THR A 132 19.54 43.56 -53.92
N ASP A 133 19.49 44.65 -53.15
CA ASP A 133 19.84 45.99 -53.62
C ASP A 133 21.28 46.04 -54.10
N LEU A 134 22.22 45.49 -53.32
CA LEU A 134 23.62 45.43 -53.69
C LEU A 134 23.84 44.66 -55.00
N LYS A 135 23.09 43.57 -55.22
CA LYS A 135 23.15 42.80 -56.46
C LYS A 135 22.65 43.58 -57.67
N VAL A 136 21.60 44.39 -57.49
CA VAL A 136 21.09 45.30 -58.54
C VAL A 136 22.16 46.34 -58.88
N GLU A 137 22.69 47.04 -57.88
CA GLU A 137 23.74 48.06 -58.07
C GLU A 137 24.99 47.48 -58.76
N PHE A 138 25.42 46.26 -58.41
CA PHE A 138 26.52 45.60 -59.10
C PHE A 138 26.19 45.28 -60.57
N SER A 139 24.95 44.92 -60.88
CA SER A 139 24.52 44.71 -62.26
C SER A 139 24.60 46.01 -63.06
N ASP A 140 24.10 47.11 -62.50
CA ASP A 140 24.12 48.42 -63.14
C ASP A 140 25.55 48.92 -63.38
N VAL A 141 26.44 48.75 -62.39
CA VAL A 141 27.86 49.07 -62.53
C VAL A 141 28.52 48.23 -63.63
N LYS A 142 28.22 46.93 -63.69
CA LYS A 142 28.75 46.03 -64.71
C LYS A 142 28.32 46.44 -66.12
N ASP A 143 27.06 46.80 -66.30
CA ASP A 143 26.52 47.24 -67.58
C ASP A 143 27.15 48.58 -68.00
N ARG A 144 27.31 49.51 -67.06
CA ARG A 144 27.99 50.79 -67.30
C ARG A 144 29.46 50.63 -67.68
N ILE A 145 30.19 49.73 -67.02
CA ILE A 145 31.59 49.41 -67.39
C ILE A 145 31.63 48.85 -68.81
N SER A 146 30.77 47.88 -69.13
CA SER A 146 30.71 47.26 -70.45
C SER A 146 30.48 48.30 -71.55
N PHE A 147 29.56 49.23 -71.32
CA PHE A 147 29.30 50.35 -72.23
C PHE A 147 30.49 51.31 -72.36
N GLN A 148 31.15 51.67 -71.25
CA GLN A 148 32.33 52.53 -71.29
C GLN A 148 33.52 51.88 -72.00
N THR A 149 33.75 50.58 -71.79
CA THR A 149 34.78 49.81 -72.50
C THR A 149 34.54 49.84 -74.01
N HIS A 150 33.30 49.62 -74.46
CA HIS A 150 32.96 49.68 -75.87
C HIS A 150 33.25 51.07 -76.48
N LYS A 151 32.78 52.15 -75.83
CA LYS A 151 33.02 53.52 -76.31
C LYS A 151 34.51 53.90 -76.34
N LEU A 152 35.29 53.42 -75.36
CA LEU A 152 36.73 53.64 -75.35
C LEU A 152 37.39 52.96 -76.56
N SER A 153 37.03 51.71 -76.86
CA SER A 153 37.56 51.00 -78.03
C SER A 153 37.21 51.69 -79.35
N GLU A 154 36.00 52.25 -79.48
CA GLU A 154 35.63 53.04 -80.66
C GLU A 154 36.50 54.30 -80.79
N ALA A 155 36.67 55.05 -79.70
CA ALA A 155 37.50 56.25 -79.69
C ALA A 155 38.98 55.95 -80.01
N GLU A 156 39.53 54.84 -79.48
CA GLU A 156 40.87 54.36 -79.80
C GLU A 156 41.04 54.05 -81.29
N LEU A 157 40.02 53.43 -81.91
CA LEU A 157 40.02 53.12 -83.34
C LEU A 157 39.96 54.40 -84.20
N GLU A 158 39.17 55.39 -83.82
CA GLU A 158 39.11 56.68 -84.52
C GLU A 158 40.43 57.45 -84.43
N LEU A 159 41.04 57.50 -83.24
CA LEU A 159 42.36 58.10 -83.05
C LEU A 159 43.44 57.42 -83.89
N PHE A 160 43.39 56.09 -84.00
CA PHE A 160 44.30 55.34 -84.85
C PHE A 160 44.15 55.71 -86.33
N LYS A 161 42.91 55.82 -86.83
CA LYS A 161 42.64 56.24 -88.22
C LYS A 161 43.15 57.66 -88.50
N LEU A 162 42.93 58.59 -87.58
CA LEU A 162 43.38 59.98 -87.70
C LEU A 162 44.91 60.06 -87.76
N LYS A 163 45.62 59.34 -86.88
CA LYS A 163 47.10 59.30 -86.88
C LYS A 163 47.71 58.74 -88.16
N LYS A 164 47.02 57.84 -88.87
CA LYS A 164 47.48 57.29 -90.15
C LYS A 164 47.24 58.26 -91.32
N SER A 165 46.38 59.26 -91.14
CA SER A 165 45.96 60.20 -92.19
C SER A 165 46.76 61.52 -92.18
N GLN A 166 47.69 61.70 -91.24
CA GLN A 166 48.67 62.78 -91.17
C GLN A 166 50.04 62.28 -91.63
#